data_AF-A0A821YDH3-F1
#
_entry.id   AF-A0A821YDH3-F1
#
_cell.length_a   1.000
_cell.length_b   1.000
_cell.length_c   1.000
_cell.angle_alpha   90.00
_cell.angle_beta   90.00
_cell.angle_gamma   90.00
#
_symmetry.space_group_name_H-M   'P 1'
#
loop_
_entity.id
_entity.type
_entity.pdbx_description
1 polymer ?
#
loop_
_entity_poly.entity_id
_entity_poly.type
_entity_poly.pdbx_seq_one_letter_code
_entity_poly.pdbx_strand_id
1 'polypeptide(L)' 'RSNSRDEPQYYIRAFHGRYVAAHPDGQLVTDDEDINHHDVQWMIINQAHHKVALRILKHGTFLSAEDGGAVRCSDREFQ' A
#
# COMPACT_ATOMS: atom_id res chain seq x y z
N ARG A 1 2.07 -13.28 18.92
CA ARG A 1 1.01 -12.90 17.96
C ARG A 1 0.70 -11.44 18.24
N SER A 2 1.31 -10.50 17.51
CA SER A 2 1.05 -9.07 17.71
C SER A 2 -0.38 -8.77 17.25
N ASN A 3 -1.09 -7.98 18.05
CA ASN A 3 -2.41 -7.52 17.75
C ASN A 3 -2.27 -6.42 16.68
N SER A 4 -2.78 -6.66 15.47
CA SER A 4 -2.66 -5.77 14.29
C SER A 4 -3.21 -4.34 14.43
N ARG A 5 -3.62 -3.91 15.63
CA ARG A 5 -4.20 -2.59 15.91
C ARG A 5 -3.21 -1.53 16.38
N ASP A 6 -1.98 -1.91 16.73
CA ASP A 6 -0.97 -0.99 17.26
C ASP A 6 0.10 -0.59 16.23
N GLU A 7 -0.01 -1.05 14.99
CA GLU A 7 0.95 -0.69 13.94
C GLU A 7 0.57 0.65 13.29
N PRO A 8 1.55 1.57 13.11
CA PRO A 8 1.27 2.89 12.57
C PRO A 8 0.73 2.81 11.15
N GLN A 9 -0.29 3.64 10.88
CA GLN A 9 -0.92 3.77 9.57
C GLN A 9 -0.34 4.98 8.84
N TYR A 10 -0.12 4.82 7.55
CA TYR A 10 0.48 5.83 6.68
C TYR A 10 -0.41 6.11 5.47
N TYR A 11 -0.26 7.33 4.95
CA TYR A 11 -0.92 7.79 3.73
C TYR A 11 0.15 8.25 2.73
N ILE A 12 0.04 7.81 1.49
CA ILE A 12 0.97 8.19 0.43
C ILE A 12 0.30 9.27 -0.42
N ARG A 13 0.79 10.51 -0.29
CA ARG A 13 0.27 11.65 -1.04
C ARG A 13 1.06 11.82 -2.33
N ALA A 14 0.36 11.74 -3.46
CA ALA A 14 0.94 12.05 -4.76
C ALA A 14 1.22 13.56 -4.88
N PHE A 15 2.10 13.92 -5.82
CA PHE A 15 2.44 15.32 -6.11
C PHE A 15 1.20 16.20 -6.35
N HIS A 16 0.17 15.64 -6.98
CA HIS A 16 -1.09 16.33 -7.29
C HIS A 16 -2.04 16.49 -6.08
N GLY A 17 -1.59 16.18 -4.87
CA GLY A 17 -2.35 16.41 -3.64
C GLY A 17 -3.34 15.31 -3.26
N ARG A 18 -3.59 14.34 -4.15
CA ARG A 18 -4.43 13.15 -3.95
C ARG A 18 -3.66 11.99 -3.32
N TYR A 19 -4.36 11.07 -2.68
CA TYR A 19 -3.76 9.89 -2.05
C TYR A 19 -3.74 8.69 -2.98
N VAL A 20 -2.71 7.85 -2.81
CA VAL A 20 -2.60 6.58 -3.53
C VAL A 20 -3.57 5.59 -2.90
N ALA A 21 -4.55 5.17 -3.69
CA ALA A 21 -5.52 4.13 -3.34
C ALA A 21 -5.19 2.84 -4.09
N ALA A 22 -5.49 1.68 -3.49
CA ALA A 22 -5.49 0.41 -4.22
C ALA A 22 -6.91 -0.14 -4.32
N HIS A 23 -7.30 -0.49 -5.53
CA HIS A 23 -8.58 -1.12 -5.82
C HIS A 23 -8.52 -2.64 -5.57
N PRO A 24 -9.69 -3.28 -5.37
CA PRO A 24 -9.78 -4.72 -5.19
C PRO A 24 -9.20 -5.56 -6.34
N ASP A 25 -9.10 -5.00 -7.55
CA ASP A 25 -8.51 -5.63 -8.74
C ASP A 25 -6.99 -5.48 -8.84
N GLY A 26 -6.37 -4.90 -7.81
CA GLY A 26 -4.93 -4.66 -7.74
C GLY A 26 -4.47 -3.41 -8.51
N GLN A 27 -5.37 -2.62 -9.10
CA GLN A 27 -5.01 -1.35 -9.70
C GLN A 27 -4.71 -0.30 -8.62
N LEU A 28 -3.70 0.54 -8.87
CA LEU A 28 -3.45 1.73 -8.07
C LEU A 28 -3.99 2.94 -8.78
N VAL A 29 -4.71 3.78 -8.05
CA VAL A 29 -5.21 5.06 -8.54
C VAL A 29 -4.79 6.18 -7.59
N THR A 30 -4.83 7.40 -8.11
CA THR A 30 -4.74 8.60 -7.27
C THR A 30 -6.06 9.31 -7.44
N ASP A 31 -7.06 8.97 -6.65
CA ASP A 31 -8.41 9.55 -6.81
C ASP A 31 -9.03 10.02 -5.51
N ASP A 32 -8.46 9.61 -4.36
CA ASP A 32 -9.03 9.97 -3.08
C ASP A 32 -8.40 11.25 -2.52
N GLU A 33 -9.25 12.21 -2.17
CA GLU A 33 -8.89 13.36 -1.35
C GLU A 33 -9.15 13.08 0.14
N ASP A 34 -9.92 12.04 0.46
CA ASP A 34 -10.30 11.68 1.82
C ASP A 34 -9.40 10.57 2.39
N ILE A 35 -8.56 10.94 3.36
CA ILE A 35 -7.73 9.99 4.11
C ILE A 35 -8.55 8.98 4.91
N ASN A 36 -9.83 9.23 5.18
CA ASN A 36 -10.67 8.30 5.92
C ASN A 36 -11.15 7.12 5.05
N HIS A 37 -10.89 7.16 3.74
CA HIS A 37 -11.17 6.03 2.88
C HIS A 37 -10.21 4.88 3.18
N HIS A 38 -10.76 3.68 3.42
CA HIS A 38 -9.95 2.53 3.81
C HIS A 38 -8.99 2.08 2.70
N ASP A 39 -9.25 2.45 1.45
CA ASP A 39 -8.45 2.05 0.29
C ASP A 39 -7.17 2.89 0.14
N VAL A 40 -6.94 3.89 1.01
CA VAL A 40 -5.70 4.71 1.03
C VAL A 40 -4.82 4.49 2.26
N GLN A 41 -5.16 3.52 3.12
CA GLN A 41 -4.43 3.26 4.36
C GLN A 41 -3.33 2.20 4.16
N TRP A 42 -2.07 2.60 4.38
CA TRP A 42 -0.90 1.77 4.16
C TRP A 42 -0.17 1.44 5.46
N MET A 43 0.48 0.28 5.48
CA MET A 43 1.45 -0.12 6.49
C MET A 43 2.84 -0.22 5.87
N ILE A 44 3.83 0.23 6.63
CA ILE A 44 5.24 0.02 6.30
C ILE A 44 5.75 -1.15 7.13
N ILE A 45 6.10 -2.25 6.46
CA ILE A 45 6.62 -3.46 7.10
C ILE A 45 8.13 -3.51 6.85
N ASN A 46 8.91 -3.38 7.93
CA ASN A 46 10.36 -3.49 7.86
C ASN A 46 10.76 -4.94 7.55
N GLN A 47 11.61 -5.11 6.55
CA GLN A 47 12.19 -6.40 6.17
C GLN A 47 13.70 -6.39 6.42
N ALA A 48 14.34 -7.55 6.21
CA ALA A 48 15.79 -7.65 6.26
C ALA A 48 16.46 -6.83 5.14
N HIS A 49 17.77 -6.60 5.27
CA HIS A 49 18.59 -5.97 4.23
C HIS A 49 18.12 -4.57 3.80
N HIS A 50 17.62 -3.76 4.75
CA HIS A 50 17.17 -2.39 4.51
C HIS A 50 16.01 -2.28 3.50
N LYS A 51 15.22 -3.35 3.37
CA LYS A 51 14.02 -3.36 2.54
C LYS A 51 12.79 -3.07 3.38
N VAL A 52 11.77 -2.53 2.73
CA VAL A 52 10.45 -2.34 3.30
C VAL A 52 9.40 -2.85 2.33
N ALA A 53 8.32 -3.40 2.86
CA ALA A 53 7.13 -3.71 2.10
C ALA A 53 6.02 -2.70 2.44
N LEU A 54 5.31 -2.24 1.42
CA LEU A 54 4.13 -1.41 1.59
C LEU A 54 2.90 -2.28 1.40
N ARG A 55 2.10 -2.43 2.46
CA ARG A 55 0.89 -3.25 2.46
C ARG A 55 -0.33 -2.37 2.62
N ILE A 56 -1.35 -2.57 1.79
CA ILE A 56 -2.63 -1.88 1.97
C ILE A 56 -3.47 -2.60 3.03
N LEU A 57 -4.06 -1.84 3.96
CA LEU A 57 -4.85 -2.40 5.06
C LEU A 57 -6.12 -3.10 4.59
N LYS A 58 -6.84 -2.51 3.64
CA LYS A 58 -8.14 -3.02 3.20
C LYS A 58 -8.05 -4.41 2.59
N HIS A 59 -7.13 -4.58 1.64
CA HIS A 59 -7.02 -5.80 0.85
C HIS A 59 -5.92 -6.74 1.34
N GLY A 60 -5.00 -6.25 2.17
CA GLY A 60 -3.89 -7.05 2.69
C GLY A 60 -2.80 -7.37 1.67
N THR A 61 -2.89 -6.83 0.46
CA THR A 61 -1.94 -6.98 -0.65
C THR A 61 -0.78 -5.99 -0.57
N PHE A 62 0.29 -6.25 -1.32
CA PHE A 62 1.52 -5.47 -1.30
C PHE A 62 1.74 -4.70 -2.59
N LEU A 63 2.35 -3.52 -2.45
CA LEU A 63 2.83 -2.74 -3.59
C LEU A 63 3.95 -3.49 -4.32
N SER A 64 3.79 -3.70 -5.61
CA SER A 64 4.76 -4.42 -6.46
C SER A 64 4.98 -3.67 -7.76
N ALA A 65 6.25 -3.55 -8.16
CA ALA A 65 6.63 -3.10 -9.50
C ALA A 65 6.86 -4.35 -10.37
N GLU A 66 6.12 -4.44 -11.48
CA GLU A 66 6.22 -5.55 -12.43
C GLU A 66 7.32 -5.27 -13.47
N ASP A 67 7.83 -6.32 -14.12
CA ASP A 67 8.91 -6.23 -15.12
C ASP A 67 8.59 -5.28 -16.30
N GLY A 68 7.32 -5.00 -16.54
CA GLY A 68 6.84 -4.05 -17.55
C GLY A 68 6.78 -2.58 -17.08
N GLY A 69 7.24 -2.27 -15.87
CA GLY A 69 7.18 -0.93 -15.28
C GLY A 69 5.81 -0.54 -14.73
N ALA A 70 4.83 -1.45 -14.78
CA ALA A 70 3.55 -1.27 -14.11
C ALA A 70 3.72 -1.40 -12.59
N VAL A 71 2.92 -0.66 -11.83
CA VAL A 71 2.87 -0.78 -10.37
C VAL A 71 1.47 -1.24 -9.98
N ARG A 72 1.38 -2.32 -9.21
CA ARG A 72 0.11 -2.95 -8.81
C ARG A 72 0.14 -3.38 -7.35
N CYS A 73 -1.04 -3.65 -6.82
CA CYS A 73 -1.18 -4.42 -5.59
C CYS A 73 -1.35 -5.90 -5.91
N SER A 74 -0.56 -6.77 -5.26
CA SER A 74 -0.69 -8.22 -5.42
C SER A 74 -0.31 -8.96 -4.12
N ASP A 75 -0.68 -10.24 -4.03
CA ASP A 75 -0.28 -11.13 -2.94
C ASP A 75 1.20 -11.53 -3.00
N ARG A 76 1.94 -11.09 -4.03
CA ARG A 76 3.37 -11.36 -4.14
C ARG A 76 4.09 -10.54 -3.08
N GLU A 77 4.42 -11.20 -1.97
CA GLU A 77 5.44 -10.72 -1.06
C GLU A 77 6.79 -10.65 -1.80
N PHE A 78 7.55 -9.59 -1.54
CA PHE A 78 8.90 -9.44 -2.06
C PHE A 78 9.74 -10.64 -1.58
N GLN A 79 10.30 -11.43 -2.52
CA GLN A 79 11.22 -12.55 -2.25
C GLN A 79 12.67 -12.08 -2.11
#